data_AF-A0A264VPD3-F1
#
_entry.id   AF-A0A264VPD3-F1
#
_cell.length_a   1.000
_cell.length_b   1.000
_cell.length_c   1.000
_cell.angle_alpha   90.00
_cell.angle_beta   90.00
_cell.angle_gamma   90.00
#
_symmetry.space_group_name_H-M   'P 1'
#
loop_
_entity.id
_entity.type
_entity.pdbx_description
1 polymer ?
#
loop_
_entity_poly.entity_id
_entity_poly.type
_entity_poly.pdbx_seq_one_letter_code
_entity_poly.pdbx_strand_id
1 'polypeptide(L)'
;MSQLTIENTPARKKGLFKRAIDAMNFKLGKTLFRLIGLPMMAFLVSKGAMAADDLMAAGREDAEASFGEDSTLIYYFMLAEVVLVFLMYLRNHNPATFVLIPVFFVITGIIFAIIRARAPGVTP
;
A
#
# COMPACT_ATOMS: atom_id res chain seq x y z
N MET A 1 18.35 50.47 -33.82
CA MET A 1 17.39 49.42 -34.19
C MET A 1 17.50 48.30 -33.16
N SER A 2 16.75 48.41 -32.07
CA SER A 2 16.84 47.50 -30.92
C SER A 2 15.77 46.40 -31.09
N GLN A 3 16.20 45.17 -31.36
CA GLN A 3 15.30 44.01 -31.45
C GLN A 3 14.99 43.53 -30.02
N LEU A 4 13.75 43.77 -29.56
CA LEU A 4 13.20 43.13 -28.36
C LEU A 4 12.78 41.71 -28.72
N THR A 5 13.64 40.74 -28.41
CA THR A 5 13.33 39.32 -28.51
C THR A 5 12.33 38.97 -27.40
N ILE A 6 11.05 38.86 -27.75
CA ILE A 6 10.02 38.35 -26.84
C ILE A 6 10.21 36.83 -26.75
N GLU A 7 10.99 36.37 -25.76
CA GLU A 7 11.03 34.96 -25.37
C GLU A 7 9.72 34.60 -24.67
N ASN A 8 8.73 34.14 -25.43
CA ASN A 8 7.51 33.54 -24.88
C ASN A 8 7.79 32.06 -24.60
N THR A 9 8.38 31.78 -23.45
CA THR A 9 8.42 30.42 -22.90
C THR A 9 7.06 30.16 -22.23
N PRO A 10 6.18 29.30 -22.78
CA PRO A 10 4.91 29.02 -22.14
C PRO A 10 5.18 28.30 -20.83
N ALA A 11 5.01 29.01 -19.71
CA ALA A 11 5.07 28.43 -18.37
C ALA A 11 3.95 27.40 -18.23
N ARG A 12 4.24 26.15 -18.60
CA ARG A 12 3.30 25.02 -18.55
C ARG A 12 2.88 24.83 -17.10
N LYS A 13 1.71 25.38 -16.71
CA LYS A 13 1.17 25.27 -15.36
C LYS A 13 1.09 23.79 -14.98
N LYS A 14 1.93 23.37 -14.02
CA LYS A 14 1.82 22.03 -13.41
C LYS A 14 0.41 21.90 -12.83
N GLY A 15 -0.33 20.88 -13.28
CA GLY A 15 -1.71 20.64 -12.85
C GLY A 15 -1.83 20.51 -11.32
N LEU A 16 -3.01 20.78 -10.79
CA LEU A 16 -3.28 20.78 -9.34
C LEU A 16 -2.87 19.46 -8.67
N PHE A 17 -3.11 18.32 -9.35
CA PHE A 17 -2.65 17.00 -8.91
C PHE A 17 -1.14 16.90 -8.78
N LYS A 18 -0.38 17.45 -9.74
CA LYS A 18 1.09 17.42 -9.70
C LYS A 18 1.63 18.31 -8.57
N ARG A 19 0.94 19.40 -8.25
CA ARG A 19 1.27 20.28 -7.11
C ARG A 19 0.91 19.63 -5.77
N ALA A 20 -0.20 18.89 -5.70
CA ALA A 20 -0.59 18.13 -4.50
C ALA A 20 0.38 16.98 -4.22
N ILE A 21 0.81 16.25 -5.25
CA ILE A 21 1.83 15.20 -5.15
C ILE A 21 3.19 15.79 -4.77
N ASP A 22 3.64 16.88 -5.41
CA ASP A 22 4.90 17.58 -5.05
C ASP A 22 4.84 18.15 -3.61
N ALA A 23 3.65 18.48 -3.10
CA ALA A 23 3.44 18.96 -1.73
C ALA A 23 3.50 17.83 -0.69
N MET A 24 3.36 16.56 -1.08
CA MET A 24 3.65 15.41 -0.22
C MET A 24 5.16 15.21 -0.09
N ASN A 25 5.81 16.16 0.57
CA ASN A 25 7.24 16.15 0.81
C ASN A 25 7.59 14.99 1.77
N PHE A 26 8.74 14.32 1.57
CA PHE A 26 9.23 13.23 2.44
C PHE A 26 9.26 13.63 3.91
N LYS A 27 9.43 14.93 4.23
CA LYS A 27 9.35 15.47 5.59
C LYS A 27 7.95 15.36 6.20
N LEU A 28 6.90 15.68 5.44
CA LEU A 28 5.50 15.52 5.89
C LEU A 28 5.17 14.05 6.12
N GLY A 29 5.57 13.17 5.20
CA GLY A 29 5.43 11.72 5.38
C GLY A 29 6.17 11.20 6.61
N LYS A 30 7.40 11.67 6.87
CA LYS A 30 8.19 11.27 8.04
C LYS A 30 7.60 11.78 9.35
N THR A 31 7.01 12.98 9.35
CA THR A 31 6.33 13.54 10.52
C THR A 31 5.01 12.81 10.79
N LEU A 32 4.20 12.55 9.76
CA LEU A 32 2.97 11.73 9.87
C LEU A 32 3.30 10.31 10.35
N PHE A 33 4.34 9.70 9.81
CA PHE A 33 4.79 8.38 10.26
C PHE A 33 5.26 8.41 11.72
N ARG A 34 5.96 9.44 12.18
CA ARG A 34 6.36 9.55 13.60
C ARG A 34 5.19 9.84 14.52
N LEU A 35 4.24 10.65 14.09
CA LEU A 35 3.13 11.11 14.92
C LEU A 35 1.99 10.09 14.99
N ILE A 36 1.76 9.34 13.91
CA ILE A 36 0.63 8.42 13.79
C ILE A 36 1.13 6.99 13.59
N GLY A 37 2.10 6.78 12.70
CA GLY A 37 2.65 5.46 12.40
C GLY A 37 3.39 4.82 13.58
N LEU A 38 4.19 5.59 14.31
CA LEU A 38 4.94 5.12 15.48
C LEU A 38 4.03 4.70 16.65
N PRO A 39 3.04 5.51 17.08
CA PRO A 39 2.10 5.06 18.11
C PRO A 39 1.19 3.93 17.64
N MET A 40 0.78 3.89 16.36
CA MET A 40 0.06 2.74 15.83
C MET A 40 0.91 1.47 15.85
N MET A 41 2.18 1.54 15.45
CA MET A 41 3.11 0.41 15.54
C MET A 41 3.33 -0.02 16.99
N ALA A 42 3.52 0.92 17.91
CA ALA A 42 3.64 0.62 19.34
C ALA A 42 2.36 -0.03 19.90
N PHE A 43 1.18 0.42 19.46
CA PHE A 43 -0.11 -0.16 19.84
C PHE A 43 -0.35 -1.55 19.25
N LEU A 44 0.07 -1.78 18.00
CA LEU A 44 0.00 -3.10 17.36
C LEU A 44 0.97 -4.07 18.03
N VAL A 45 2.19 -3.62 18.36
CA VAL A 45 3.18 -4.41 19.09
C VAL A 45 2.72 -4.68 20.53
N SER A 46 2.10 -3.71 21.21
CA SER A 46 1.56 -3.94 22.56
C SER A 46 0.38 -4.90 22.57
N LYS A 47 -0.53 -4.83 21.59
CA LYS A 47 -1.56 -5.86 21.39
C LYS A 47 -0.96 -7.25 21.11
N GLY A 48 0.12 -7.32 20.34
CA GLY A 48 0.86 -8.56 20.11
C GLY A 48 1.60 -9.07 21.37
N ALA A 49 2.07 -8.18 22.24
CA ALA A 49 2.79 -8.51 23.47
C ALA A 49 1.87 -8.82 24.67
N MET A 50 0.62 -8.33 24.65
CA MET A 50 -0.40 -8.56 25.69
C MET A 50 -1.44 -9.61 25.27
N ALA A 51 -1.06 -10.53 24.37
CA ALA A 51 -1.94 -11.60 23.90
C ALA A 51 -2.29 -12.58 25.04
N ALA A 52 -3.27 -12.20 25.86
CA ALA A 52 -4.19 -13.15 26.44
C ALA A 52 -5.03 -13.69 25.28
N ASP A 53 -4.68 -14.90 24.82
CA ASP A 53 -5.32 -15.61 23.70
C ASP A 53 -6.87 -15.57 23.79
N ASP A 54 -7.42 -15.55 25.01
CA ASP A 54 -8.84 -15.64 25.28
C ASP A 54 -9.65 -14.39 24.88
N LEU A 55 -9.15 -13.18 25.17
CA LEU A 55 -9.90 -11.94 24.88
C LEU A 55 -9.70 -11.47 23.43
N MET A 56 -8.58 -11.82 22.81
CA MET A 56 -8.30 -11.50 21.40
C MET A 56 -8.84 -12.57 20.43
N ALA A 57 -9.20 -13.76 20.91
CA ALA A 57 -9.84 -14.81 20.10
C ALA A 57 -11.14 -14.33 19.45
N ALA A 58 -11.99 -13.61 20.20
CA ALA A 58 -13.25 -13.09 19.69
C ALA A 58 -13.09 -12.12 18.51
N GLY A 59 -11.99 -11.37 18.45
CA GLY A 59 -11.73 -10.43 17.34
C GLY A 59 -10.96 -11.05 16.16
N ARG A 60 -10.48 -12.30 16.31
CA ARG A 60 -9.67 -12.97 15.30
C ARG A 60 -10.52 -13.49 14.14
N GLU A 61 -11.68 -14.06 14.44
CA GLU A 61 -12.62 -14.58 13.44
C GLU A 61 -13.16 -13.45 12.54
N ASP A 62 -13.55 -12.31 13.13
CA ASP A 62 -13.99 -11.13 12.39
C ASP A 62 -12.87 -10.53 11.52
N ALA A 63 -11.64 -10.53 12.02
CA ALA A 63 -10.47 -10.07 11.27
C ALA A 63 -10.13 -11.02 10.12
N GLU A 64 -10.25 -12.34 10.32
CA GLU A 64 -10.04 -13.34 9.27
C GLU A 64 -11.14 -13.26 8.20
N ALA A 65 -12.40 -13.06 8.57
CA ALA A 65 -13.47 -12.82 7.60
C ALA A 65 -13.24 -11.54 6.76
N SER A 66 -12.65 -10.51 7.36
CA SER A 66 -12.43 -9.20 6.72
C SER A 66 -11.13 -9.07 5.93
N PHE A 67 -10.08 -9.81 6.32
CA PHE A 67 -8.72 -9.70 5.76
C PHE A 67 -8.12 -11.03 5.32
N GLY A 68 -8.85 -12.13 5.45
CA GLY A 68 -8.43 -13.47 5.05
C GLY A 68 -8.33 -13.63 3.54
N GLU A 69 -7.75 -14.75 3.13
CA GLU A 69 -7.39 -15.05 1.74
C GLU A 69 -8.59 -14.99 0.78
N ASP A 70 -9.75 -15.48 1.23
CA ASP A 70 -11.00 -15.48 0.47
C ASP A 70 -11.85 -14.22 0.69
N SER A 71 -11.32 -13.21 1.39
CA SER A 71 -12.07 -11.99 1.69
C SER A 71 -12.17 -11.05 0.50
N THR A 72 -13.33 -10.41 0.35
CA THR A 72 -13.60 -9.42 -0.72
C THR A 72 -12.58 -8.27 -0.74
N LEU A 73 -12.01 -7.93 0.41
CA LEU A 73 -11.00 -6.90 0.51
C LEU A 73 -9.70 -7.30 -0.20
N ILE A 74 -9.28 -8.57 -0.10
CA ILE A 74 -8.10 -9.09 -0.81
C ILE A 74 -8.34 -9.12 -2.32
N TYR A 75 -9.56 -9.46 -2.76
CA TYR A 75 -9.94 -9.34 -4.18
C TYR A 75 -9.78 -7.91 -4.71
N TYR A 76 -10.21 -6.90 -3.95
CA TYR A 76 -10.02 -5.50 -4.36
C TYR A 76 -8.54 -5.09 -4.39
N PHE A 77 -7.72 -5.57 -3.46
CA PHE A 77 -6.27 -5.33 -3.51
C PHE A 77 -5.62 -5.99 -4.73
N MET A 78 -5.99 -7.22 -5.06
CA MET A 78 -5.51 -7.91 -6.26
C MET A 78 -5.91 -7.15 -7.54
N LEU A 79 -7.15 -6.67 -7.62
CA LEU A 79 -7.62 -5.89 -8.77
C LEU A 79 -6.90 -4.53 -8.86
N ALA A 80 -6.67 -3.86 -7.73
CA ALA A 80 -5.93 -2.61 -7.68
C ALA A 80 -4.48 -2.76 -8.15
N GLU A 81 -3.80 -3.86 -7.81
CA GLU A 81 -2.44 -4.15 -8.28
C GLU A 81 -2.38 -4.27 -9.81
N VAL A 82 -3.31 -5.02 -10.41
CA VAL A 82 -3.37 -5.17 -11.87
C VAL A 82 -3.58 -3.83 -12.55
N VAL A 83 -4.46 -2.98 -12.01
CA VAL A 83 -4.70 -1.62 -12.52
C VAL A 83 -3.46 -0.74 -12.35
N LEU A 84 -2.78 -0.79 -11.20
CA LEU A 84 -1.56 -0.02 -10.93
C LEU A 84 -0.42 -0.41 -11.86
N VAL A 85 -0.18 -1.72 -12.03
CA VAL A 85 0.82 -2.24 -12.96
C VAL A 85 0.51 -1.82 -14.40
N PHE A 86 -0.77 -1.85 -14.79
CA PHE A 86 -1.19 -1.39 -16.11
C PHE A 86 -0.96 0.12 -16.30
N LEU A 87 -1.31 0.95 -15.33
CA LEU A 87 -1.04 2.39 -15.37
C LEU A 87 0.48 2.69 -15.40
N MET A 88 1.27 1.90 -14.67
CA MET A 88 2.73 2.01 -14.67
C MET A 88 3.32 1.58 -16.01
N TYR A 89 2.76 0.55 -16.66
CA TYR A 89 3.10 0.15 -18.02
C TYR A 89 2.79 1.29 -19.02
N LEU A 90 1.62 1.92 -18.95
CA LEU A 90 1.30 3.07 -19.82
C LEU A 90 2.25 4.25 -19.63
N ARG A 91 2.78 4.45 -18.42
CA ARG A 91 3.73 5.53 -18.14
C ARG A 91 5.15 5.22 -18.66
N ASN A 92 5.61 3.98 -18.47
CA ASN A 92 7.01 3.62 -18.68
C ASN A 92 7.24 2.82 -19.99
N HIS A 93 6.19 2.31 -20.62
CA HIS A 93 6.22 1.42 -21.80
C HIS A 93 7.20 0.24 -21.66
N ASN A 94 7.48 -0.17 -20.43
CA ASN A 94 8.40 -1.27 -20.14
C ASN A 94 7.59 -2.54 -19.84
N PRO A 95 7.66 -3.59 -20.68
CA PRO A 95 6.94 -4.84 -20.44
C PRO A 95 7.40 -5.57 -19.18
N ALA A 96 8.60 -5.30 -18.67
CA ALA A 96 9.07 -5.88 -17.40
C ALA A 96 8.19 -5.50 -16.19
N THR A 97 7.40 -4.43 -16.30
CA THR A 97 6.47 -4.00 -15.25
C THR A 97 5.42 -5.07 -14.93
N PHE A 98 5.06 -5.93 -15.88
CA PHE A 98 4.10 -7.01 -15.67
C PHE A 98 4.61 -8.10 -14.71
N VAL A 99 5.91 -8.20 -14.47
CA VAL A 99 6.50 -9.14 -13.50
C VAL A 99 6.04 -8.83 -12.07
N LEU A 100 5.62 -7.59 -11.79
CA LEU A 100 5.09 -7.21 -10.48
C LEU A 100 3.82 -7.97 -10.11
N ILE A 101 2.98 -8.33 -11.09
CA ILE A 101 1.72 -9.07 -10.85
C ILE A 101 2.00 -10.44 -10.23
N PRO A 102 2.73 -11.38 -10.88
CA PRO A 102 2.98 -12.69 -10.28
C PRO A 102 3.81 -12.61 -9.00
N VAL A 103 4.75 -11.66 -8.89
CA VAL A 103 5.51 -11.44 -7.65
C VAL A 103 4.58 -11.05 -6.49
N PHE A 104 3.63 -10.14 -6.73
CA PHE A 104 2.64 -9.74 -5.74
C PHE A 104 1.77 -10.92 -5.28
N PHE A 105 1.26 -11.72 -6.23
CA PHE A 105 0.46 -12.92 -5.94
C PHE A 105 1.20 -13.96 -5.08
N VAL A 106 2.48 -14.20 -5.36
CA VAL A 106 3.28 -15.16 -4.59
C VAL A 106 3.53 -14.64 -3.17
N ILE A 107 3.83 -13.35 -3.02
CA ILE A 107 4.08 -12.75 -1.70
C ILE A 107 2.82 -12.81 -0.83
N THR A 108 1.65 -12.44 -1.38
CA THR A 108 0.39 -12.51 -0.62
C THR A 108 0.06 -13.95 -0.22
N GLY A 109 0.27 -14.92 -1.11
CA GLY A 109 0.13 -16.35 -0.79
C GLY A 109 1.06 -16.82 0.33
N ILE A 110 2.34 -16.42 0.31
CA ILE A 110 3.30 -16.76 1.38
C ILE A 110 2.88 -16.15 2.71
N ILE A 111 2.41 -14.90 2.71
CA ILE A 111 1.94 -14.23 3.94
C ILE A 111 0.77 -15.01 4.55
N PHE A 112 -0.23 -15.39 3.75
CA PHE A 112 -1.35 -16.21 4.25
C PHE A 112 -0.90 -17.58 4.74
N ALA A 113 0.04 -18.22 4.03
CA ALA A 113 0.61 -19.49 4.47
C ALA A 113 1.30 -19.37 5.86
N ILE A 114 2.05 -18.29 6.09
CA ILE A 114 2.70 -18.02 7.39
C ILE A 114 1.65 -17.76 8.48
N ILE A 115 0.60 -16.99 8.18
CA ILE A 115 -0.48 -16.69 9.13
C ILE A 115 -1.21 -17.99 9.53
N ARG A 116 -1.56 -18.84 8.56
CA ARG A 116 -2.17 -20.15 8.81
C ARG A 116 -1.24 -21.06 9.61
N ALA A 117 0.04 -21.15 9.24
CA ALA A 117 1.02 -21.98 9.96
C ALA A 117 1.24 -21.55 11.42
N ARG A 118 0.99 -20.27 11.73
CA ARG A 118 1.10 -19.71 13.08
C ARG A 118 -0.23 -19.75 13.86
N ALA A 119 -1.33 -20.18 13.24
CA ALA A 119 -2.62 -20.35 13.90
C ALA A 119 -2.66 -21.69 14.66
N PRO A 120 -2.65 -21.71 16.00
CA PRO A 120 -2.88 -22.95 16.74
C PRO A 120 -4.34 -23.37 16.56
N GLY A 121 -4.58 -24.55 15.98
CA GLY A 121 -5.89 -25.23 16.07
C GLY A 121 -6.69 -25.45 14.79
N VAL A 122 -6.20 -25.12 13.60
CA VAL A 122 -6.89 -25.50 12.34
C VAL A 122 -6.23 -26.74 11.77
N THR A 123 -6.62 -27.92 12.28
CA THR A 123 -6.48 -29.17 11.53
C THR A 123 -7.45 -29.17 10.34
N PRO A 124 -7.10 -29.85 9.23
CA PRO A 124 -7.92 -29.86 8.01
C PRO A 124 -9.34 -30.36 8.24
#